data_AF-A0A1G0DFT0-F1
#
_entry.id   AF-A0A1G0DFT0-F1
#
_cell.length_a   1.000
_cell.length_b   1.000
_cell.length_c   1.000
_cell.angle_alpha   90.00
_cell.angle_beta   90.00
_cell.angle_gamma   90.00
#
_symmetry.space_group_name_H-M   'P 1'
#
loop_
_entity.id
_entity.type
_entity.pdbx_description
1 polymer ?
#
loop_
_entity_poly.entity_id
_entity_poly.type
_entity_poly.pdbx_seq_one_letter_code
_entity_poly.pdbx_strand_id
1 'polypeptide(L)'
;MISTLEKTVALAGGQSALAVKLRDLMPNSKVSQAHIWHWLHHSKCDAPPAEYVIPMVLAVNGAVTPHELRQDIYPDPDWMPVELRKQDAAA
;
A
#
# COMPACT_ATOMS: atom_id res chain seq x y z
N MET A 1 7.85 13.58 10.59
CA MET A 1 7.26 12.23 10.65
C MET A 1 6.96 11.83 9.22
N ILE A 2 7.37 10.63 8.80
CA ILE A 2 7.08 10.11 7.46
C ILE A 2 5.73 9.39 7.56
N SER A 3 4.80 9.66 6.63
CA SER A 3 3.50 8.98 6.59
C SER A 3 3.66 7.50 6.23
N THR A 4 2.68 6.66 6.60
CA THR A 4 2.71 5.24 6.20
C THR A 4 2.77 5.09 4.69
N LEU A 5 2.07 5.95 3.93
CA LEU A 5 2.09 5.91 2.47
C LEU A 5 3.49 6.24 1.91
N GLU A 6 4.19 7.23 2.48
CA GLU A 6 5.58 7.53 2.11
C GLU A 6 6.52 6.36 2.43
N LYS A 7 6.35 5.70 3.59
CA LYS A 7 7.09 4.49 3.96
C LYS A 7 6.84 3.37 2.92
N THR A 8 5.59 3.13 2.52
CA THR A 8 5.23 2.15 1.50
C THR A 8 5.90 2.45 0.17
N VAL A 9 5.93 3.72 -0.24
CA VAL A 9 6.61 4.16 -1.46
C VAL A 9 8.11 3.89 -1.39
N ALA A 10 8.75 4.17 -0.26
CA ALA A 10 10.17 3.88 -0.07
C ALA A 10 10.46 2.36 -0.14
N LEU A 11 9.67 1.54 0.55
CA LEU A 11 9.77 0.07 0.54
C LEU A 11 9.56 -0.53 -0.85
N ALA A 12 8.69 0.07 -1.65
CA ALA A 12 8.43 -0.37 -3.01
C ALA A 12 9.57 -0.03 -4.00
N GLY A 13 10.53 0.81 -3.61
CA GLY A 13 11.61 1.31 -4.49
C GLY A 13 11.28 2.62 -5.19
N GLY A 14 10.32 3.39 -4.66
CA GLY A 14 9.88 4.69 -5.19
C GLY A 14 8.51 4.65 -5.88
N GLN A 15 8.00 5.82 -6.24
CA GLN A 15 6.63 5.99 -6.74
C GLN A 15 6.41 5.24 -8.07
N SER A 16 7.37 5.31 -9.01
CA SER A 16 7.27 4.58 -10.28
C SER A 16 7.28 3.06 -10.08
N ALA A 17 8.14 2.55 -9.18
CA ALA A 17 8.21 1.13 -8.87
C ALA A 17 6.91 0.63 -8.22
N LEU A 18 6.36 1.40 -7.28
CA LEU A 18 5.06 1.09 -6.68
C LEU A 18 3.95 1.07 -7.74
N ALA A 19 3.90 2.03 -8.66
CA ALA A 19 2.89 2.05 -9.72
C ALA A 19 2.96 0.81 -10.63
N VAL A 20 4.17 0.34 -10.95
CA VAL A 20 4.36 -0.89 -11.73
C VAL A 20 3.80 -2.09 -10.97
N LYS A 21 4.22 -2.29 -9.72
CA LYS A 21 3.74 -3.40 -8.89
C LYS A 21 2.22 -3.39 -8.72
N LEU A 22 1.62 -2.21 -8.55
CA LEU A 22 0.17 -2.08 -8.43
C LEU A 22 -0.56 -2.46 -9.72
N ARG A 23 0.00 -2.18 -10.90
CA ARG A 23 -0.57 -2.65 -12.17
C ARG A 23 -0.41 -4.16 -12.35
N ASP A 24 0.71 -4.72 -11.91
CA ASP A 24 0.94 -6.18 -11.98
C ASP A 24 -0.05 -6.94 -11.09
N LEU A 25 -0.36 -6.39 -9.90
CA LEU A 25 -1.35 -6.96 -8.98
C LEU A 25 -2.80 -6.65 -9.39
N MET A 26 -3.02 -5.64 -10.24
CA MET A 26 -4.34 -5.20 -10.68
C MET A 26 -4.37 -4.99 -12.19
N PRO A 27 -4.66 -6.04 -12.99
CA PRO A 27 -4.53 -5.98 -14.45
C PRO A 27 -5.42 -4.94 -15.15
N ASN A 28 -6.50 -4.49 -14.50
CA ASN A 28 -7.40 -3.45 -15.04
C ASN A 28 -7.09 -2.04 -14.49
N SER A 29 -6.07 -1.89 -13.65
CA SER A 29 -5.71 -0.59 -13.08
C SER A 29 -4.86 0.24 -14.03
N LYS A 30 -5.19 1.52 -14.15
CA LYS A 30 -4.42 2.52 -14.91
C LYS A 30 -3.52 3.36 -14.01
N VAL A 31 -3.18 2.86 -12.82
CA VAL A 31 -2.36 3.60 -11.86
C VAL A 31 -0.99 3.93 -12.45
N SER A 32 -0.54 5.14 -12.13
CA SER A 32 0.72 5.72 -12.61
C SER A 32 1.41 6.43 -11.45
N GLN A 33 2.69 6.78 -11.64
CA GLN A 33 3.45 7.54 -10.65
C GLN A 33 2.75 8.86 -10.27
N ALA A 34 2.10 9.52 -11.21
CA ALA A 34 1.34 10.75 -10.95
C ALA A 34 0.18 10.55 -9.97
N HIS A 35 -0.51 9.40 -10.01
CA HIS A 35 -1.55 9.07 -9.04
C HIS A 35 -0.97 8.92 -7.63
N ILE A 36 0.17 8.23 -7.51
CA ILE A 36 0.85 8.05 -6.22
C ILE A 36 1.33 9.40 -5.68
N TRP A 37 1.90 10.25 -6.53
CA TRP A 37 2.27 11.60 -6.14
C TRP A 37 1.06 12.40 -5.63
N HIS A 38 -0.09 12.28 -6.30
CA HIS A 38 -1.32 12.93 -5.88
C HIS A 38 -1.79 12.45 -4.50
N TRP A 39 -1.73 11.14 -4.22
CA TRP A 39 -2.06 10.58 -2.90
C TRP A 39 -1.08 10.97 -1.79
N LEU A 40 0.15 11.36 -2.15
CA LEU A 40 1.15 11.81 -1.18
C LEU A 40 1.02 13.30 -0.84
N HIS A 41 0.54 14.13 -1.77
CA HIS A 41 0.66 15.58 -1.65
C HIS A 41 -0.66 16.34 -1.76
N HIS A 42 -1.73 15.72 -2.25
CA HIS A 42 -2.96 16.41 -2.64
C HIS A 42 -4.24 15.75 -2.11
N SER A 43 -4.16 14.58 -1.49
CA SER A 43 -5.30 13.98 -0.80
C SER A 43 -5.52 14.66 0.56
N LYS A 44 -6.79 14.90 0.91
CA LYS A 44 -7.17 15.48 2.21
C LYS A 44 -6.84 14.54 3.39
N CYS A 45 -6.63 13.27 3.09
CA CYS A 45 -6.12 12.26 4.01
C CYS A 45 -4.80 11.76 3.42
N ASP A 46 -3.76 11.57 4.25
CA ASP A 46 -2.46 11.00 3.87
C ASP A 46 -2.58 9.48 3.60
N ALA A 47 -3.56 9.09 2.80
CA ALA A 47 -3.96 7.71 2.63
C ALA A 47 -4.44 7.44 1.20
N PRO A 48 -4.11 6.28 0.64
CA PRO A 48 -4.53 5.91 -0.71
C PRO A 48 -6.04 5.61 -0.77
N PRO A 49 -6.62 5.55 -1.98
CA PRO A 49 -7.97 5.04 -2.17
C PRO A 49 -8.08 3.58 -1.70
N ALA A 50 -9.25 3.18 -1.21
CA ALA A 50 -9.45 1.93 -0.50
C ALA A 50 -9.08 0.70 -1.34
N GLU A 51 -9.36 0.75 -2.64
CA GLU A 51 -9.08 -0.33 -3.59
C GLU A 51 -7.58 -0.59 -3.78
N TYR A 52 -6.71 0.37 -3.45
CA TYR A 52 -5.26 0.22 -3.57
C TYR A 52 -4.59 -0.28 -2.28
N VAL A 53 -5.29 -0.32 -1.14
CA VAL A 53 -4.69 -0.65 0.16
C VAL A 53 -4.13 -2.07 0.18
N ILE A 54 -4.95 -3.07 -0.16
CA ILE A 54 -4.51 -4.48 -0.18
C ILE A 54 -3.40 -4.72 -1.22
N PRO A 55 -3.53 -4.25 -2.48
CA PRO A 55 -2.44 -4.33 -3.44
C PRO A 55 -1.15 -3.64 -2.98
N MET A 56 -1.22 -2.52 -2.27
CA MET A 56 -0.03 -1.84 -1.74
C MET A 56 0.67 -2.69 -0.68
N VAL A 57 -0.09 -3.28 0.25
CA VAL A 57 0.45 -4.19 1.26
C VAL A 57 1.16 -5.37 0.59
N LEU A 58 0.54 -5.97 -0.43
CA LEU A 58 1.15 -7.05 -1.22
C LEU A 58 2.40 -6.60 -1.97
N ALA A 59 2.39 -5.40 -2.56
CA ALA A 59 3.53 -4.84 -3.30
C ALA A 59 4.80 -4.65 -2.44
N VAL A 60 4.64 -4.56 -1.12
CA VAL A 60 5.72 -4.47 -0.13
C VAL A 60 5.80 -5.68 0.78
N ASN A 61 5.26 -6.83 0.34
CA ASN A 61 5.32 -8.12 1.04
C ASN A 61 4.86 -8.06 2.51
N GLY A 62 3.82 -7.26 2.82
CA GLY A 62 3.30 -7.17 4.18
C GLY A 62 4.13 -6.33 5.14
N ALA A 63 5.14 -5.59 4.67
CA ALA A 63 5.95 -4.68 5.52
C ALA A 63 5.16 -3.48 6.09
N VAL A 64 3.93 -3.28 5.62
CA VAL A 64 2.91 -2.41 6.20
C VAL A 64 1.58 -3.16 6.23
N THR A 65 0.67 -2.73 7.10
CA THR A 65 -0.66 -3.32 7.25
C THR A 65 -1.75 -2.42 6.65
N PRO A 66 -2.93 -2.98 6.30
CA PRO A 66 -4.08 -2.17 5.88
C PRO A 66 -4.50 -1.14 6.94
N HIS A 67 -4.41 -1.51 8.22
CA HIS A 67 -4.69 -0.65 9.36
C HIS A 67 -3.78 0.58 9.38
N GLU A 68 -2.47 0.39 9.19
CA GLU A 68 -1.50 1.50 9.16
C GLU A 68 -1.74 2.47 7.97
N LEU A 69 -2.33 2.00 6.87
CA LEU A 69 -2.64 2.82 5.69
C LEU A 69 -4.00 3.54 5.80
N ARG A 70 -5.03 2.84 6.29
CA ARG A 70 -6.43 3.31 6.32
C ARG A 70 -7.16 2.75 7.55
N GLN A 71 -6.78 3.20 8.75
CA GLN A 71 -7.42 2.79 10.01
C GLN A 71 -8.94 3.05 10.04
N ASP A 72 -9.42 4.02 9.27
CA ASP A 72 -10.84 4.34 9.11
C ASP A 72 -11.65 3.20 8.44
N ILE A 73 -11.03 2.48 7.51
CA ILE A 73 -11.64 1.33 6.81
C ILE A 73 -11.23 0.01 7.46
N TYR A 74 -10.01 -0.07 7.97
CA TYR A 74 -9.41 -1.25 8.58
C TYR A 74 -9.16 -0.99 10.07
N PRO A 75 -10.18 -0.95 10.94
CA PRO A 75 -10.02 -0.64 12.37
C PRO A 75 -9.28 -1.73 13.16
N ASP A 76 -9.23 -2.96 12.65
CA ASP A 76 -8.51 -4.07 13.26
C ASP A 76 -7.09 -4.19 12.67
N PRO A 77 -6.02 -4.17 13.49
CA PRO A 77 -4.66 -4.46 13.04
C PRO A 77 -4.49 -5.83 12.36
N ASP A 78 -5.30 -6.82 12.75
CA ASP A 78 -5.23 -8.21 12.26
C ASP A 78 -6.12 -8.47 11.03
N TRP A 79 -6.65 -7.41 10.38
CA TRP A 79 -7.58 -7.53 9.24
C TRP A 79 -7.00 -8.31 8.04
N MET A 80 -5.68 -8.48 7.97
CA MET A 80 -5.05 -9.29 6.95
C MET A 80 -5.49 -10.77 7.04
N PRO A 81 -5.94 -11.39 5.94
CA PRO A 81 -6.15 -12.84 5.88
C PRO A 81 -4.90 -13.59 6.35
N VAL A 82 -5.07 -14.69 7.11
CA VAL A 82 -3.96 -15.45 7.73
C VAL A 82 -2.91 -15.83 6.68
N GLU A 83 -3.37 -16.15 5.49
CA GLU A 83 -2.61 -16.60 4.33
C GLU A 83 -1.62 -15.53 3.83
N LEU A 84 -1.90 -14.25 4.11
CA LEU A 84 -1.12 -13.11 3.69
C LEU A 84 -0.37 -12.45 4.85
N ARG A 85 -0.55 -12.90 6.09
CA ARG A 85 0.03 -12.27 7.29
C ARG A 85 1.53 -12.45 7.41
N LYS A 86 2.11 -13.55 6.92
CA LYS A 86 3.56 -13.81 6.94
C LYS A 86 3.95 -14.82 5.86
N GLN A 87 4.68 -14.37 4.83
CA GLN A 87 5.67 -15.24 4.17
C GLN A 87 7.03 -15.22 4.91
N ASP A 88 7.17 -14.41 5.97
CA ASP A 88 8.41 -14.24 6.74
C ASP A 88 8.34 -14.89 8.15
N ALA A 89 7.88 -16.13 8.25
CA ALA A 89 8.10 -16.98 9.42
C ALA A 89 8.96 -18.22 9.11
N ALA A 90 9.74 -18.14 8.02
CA ALA A 90 10.72 -19.16 7.64
C ALA A 90 12.05 -18.49 7.25
N ALA A 91 12.75 -17.97 8.26
CA ALA A 91 14.20 -17.73 8.24
C ALA A 91 14.75 -17.96 9.65
#